data_AF-A0AAV2R3M4-F1
#
_entry.id   AF-A0AAV2R3M4-F1
#
_cell.length_a   1.000
_cell.length_b   1.000
_cell.length_c   1.000
_cell.angle_alpha   90.00
_cell.angle_beta   90.00
_cell.angle_gamma   90.00
#
_symmetry.space_group_name_H-M   'P 1'
#
loop_
_entity.id
_entity.type
_entity.pdbx_description
1 polymer ?
#
loop_
_entity_poly.entity_id
_entity_poly.type
_entity_poly.pdbx_seq_one_letter_code
_entity_poly.pdbx_strand_id
1 'polypeptide(L)'
;QQVVLTGGSSKIPRLQSLAAEAFPEAEVLFRIPPDEANAYGAAAEAGIICDSDATREADAPMVPALDISVFVKVTGSESGECAFSRGTPTHSRQSLNVPLPSSLPDNASLIIYEAENSMSQPQEENILAQVDLTAFNLETTPIRIDFHLKSDGSLQVSVFDSEKKVSKSFSIEAGGGS
;
A
#
# COMPACT_ATOMS: atom_id res chain seq x y z
N GLN A 1 -3.91 22.44 15.41
CA GLN A 1 -4.18 21.04 15.02
C GLN A 1 -5.59 20.70 15.50
N GLN A 2 -6.32 19.83 14.80
CA GLN A 2 -7.67 19.40 15.22
C GLN A 2 -7.67 17.90 15.44
N VAL A 3 -8.31 17.43 16.50
CA VAL A 3 -8.47 16.01 16.81
C VAL A 3 -9.95 15.69 16.74
N VAL A 4 -10.31 14.71 15.92
CA VAL A 4 -11.67 14.18 15.84
C VAL A 4 -11.65 12.78 16.44
N LEU A 5 -12.55 12.52 17.39
CA LEU A 5 -12.73 11.19 17.96
C LEU A 5 -13.88 10.49 17.24
N THR A 6 -13.67 9.24 16.82
CA THR A 6 -14.69 8.43 16.13
C THR A 6 -14.90 7.10 16.84
N GLY A 7 -16.03 6.44 16.61
CA GLY A 7 -16.43 5.17 17.23
C GLY A 7 -17.10 5.31 18.60
N GLY A 8 -17.97 4.35 18.95
CA GLY A 8 -18.75 4.39 20.19
C GLY A 8 -17.93 4.41 21.48
N SER A 9 -16.76 3.77 21.50
CA SER A 9 -15.83 3.76 22.64
C SER A 9 -15.26 5.15 22.95
N SER A 10 -15.25 6.06 21.98
CA SER A 10 -14.81 7.44 22.16
C SER A 10 -15.76 8.28 23.03
N LYS A 11 -16.92 7.73 23.41
CA LYS A 11 -17.83 8.32 24.41
C LYS A 11 -17.32 8.13 25.85
N ILE A 12 -16.31 7.28 26.08
CA ILE A 12 -15.74 7.05 27.41
C ILE A 12 -15.01 8.33 27.88
N PRO A 13 -15.44 8.97 28.98
CA PRO A 13 -14.86 10.26 29.41
C PRO A 13 -13.34 10.19 29.67
N ARG A 14 -12.88 9.06 30.20
CA ARG A 14 -11.44 8.83 30.45
C ARG A 14 -10.61 8.83 29.17
N LEU A 15 -11.15 8.28 28.07
CA LEU A 15 -10.46 8.26 26.78
C LEU A 15 -10.35 9.67 26.19
N GLN A 16 -11.41 10.47 26.33
CA GLN A 16 -11.41 11.87 25.88
C GLN A 16 -10.39 12.72 26.66
N SER A 17 -10.30 12.54 27.99
CA SER A 17 -9.28 13.21 28.80
C SER A 17 -7.86 12.81 28.38
N LEU A 18 -7.60 11.51 28.18
CA LEU A 18 -6.30 11.03 27.72
C LEU A 18 -5.94 11.57 26.32
N ALA A 19 -6.91 11.69 25.42
CA ALA A 19 -6.68 12.28 24.10
C ALA A 19 -6.34 13.78 24.19
N ALA A 20 -7.03 14.53 25.05
CA ALA A 20 -6.72 15.94 25.29
C ALA A 20 -5.33 16.13 25.93
N GLU A 21 -4.93 15.25 26.84
CA GLU A 21 -3.59 15.24 27.45
C GLU A 21 -2.49 14.89 26.44
N ALA A 22 -2.74 13.95 25.52
CA ALA A 22 -1.79 13.55 24.49
C ALA A 22 -1.58 14.64 23.42
N PHE A 23 -2.58 15.48 23.17
CA PHE A 23 -2.56 16.54 22.16
C PHE A 23 -2.95 17.91 22.75
N PRO A 24 -2.12 18.50 23.64
CA PRO A 24 -2.49 19.69 24.42
C PRO A 24 -2.67 20.96 23.56
N GLU A 25 -2.09 21.00 22.35
CA GLU A 25 -2.23 22.13 21.41
C GLU A 25 -3.32 21.90 20.35
N ALA A 26 -4.05 20.79 20.42
CA ALA A 26 -5.10 20.47 19.47
C ALA A 26 -6.50 20.71 20.06
N GLU A 27 -7.40 21.26 19.24
CA GLU A 27 -8.81 21.34 19.59
C GLU A 27 -9.46 19.96 19.35
N VAL A 28 -9.97 19.36 20.42
CA VAL A 28 -10.76 18.12 20.31
C VAL A 28 -12.18 18.49 19.89
N LEU A 29 -12.56 18.10 18.68
CA LEU A 29 -13.84 18.44 18.05
C LEU A 29 -14.91 17.39 18.38
N PHE A 30 -16.07 17.86 18.81
CA PHE A 30 -17.26 17.04 19.12
C PHE A 30 -18.50 17.44 18.28
N ARG A 31 -18.29 18.12 17.14
CA ARG A 31 -19.41 18.65 16.33
C ARG A 31 -20.27 17.56 15.69
N ILE A 32 -19.69 16.39 15.40
CA ILE A 32 -20.38 15.22 14.86
C ILE A 32 -20.33 14.12 15.94
N PRO A 33 -21.43 13.42 16.23
CA PRO A 33 -21.41 12.28 17.13
C PRO A 33 -20.35 11.25 16.68
N PRO A 34 -19.49 10.75 17.59
CA PRO A 34 -18.36 9.92 17.22
C PRO A 34 -18.76 8.60 16.55
N ASP A 35 -19.93 8.06 16.90
CA ASP A 35 -20.52 6.86 16.32
C ASP A 35 -21.13 7.07 14.92
N GLU A 36 -21.43 8.32 14.55
CA GLU A 36 -22.03 8.66 13.26
C GLU A 36 -21.01 9.21 12.26
N ALA A 37 -19.84 9.66 12.72
CA ALA A 37 -18.80 10.27 11.88
C ALA A 37 -18.40 9.38 10.68
N ASN A 38 -18.24 8.06 10.91
CA ASN A 38 -17.90 7.12 9.84
C ASN A 38 -19.04 6.96 8.82
N ALA A 39 -20.30 6.92 9.30
CA ALA A 39 -21.47 6.78 8.43
C ALA A 39 -21.70 8.04 7.59
N TYR A 40 -21.49 9.22 8.19
CA TYR A 40 -21.58 10.49 7.49
C TYR A 40 -20.53 10.60 6.38
N GLY A 41 -19.27 10.23 6.67
CA GLY A 41 -18.20 10.17 5.68
C GLY A 41 -18.50 9.20 4.54
N ALA A 42 -18.98 7.99 4.86
CA ALA A 42 -19.37 7.01 3.86
C ALA A 42 -20.55 7.48 2.98
N ALA A 43 -21.55 8.15 3.56
CA ALA A 43 -22.67 8.71 2.82
C ALA A 43 -22.26 9.88 1.91
N ALA A 44 -21.35 10.74 2.39
CA ALA A 44 -20.78 11.81 1.58
C ALA A 44 -20.01 11.25 0.37
N GLU A 45 -19.15 10.24 0.61
CA GLU A 45 -18.40 9.56 -0.45
C GLU A 45 -19.33 8.87 -1.46
N ALA A 46 -20.37 8.18 -0.99
CA ALA A 46 -21.37 7.58 -1.86
C ALA A 46 -22.13 8.64 -2.70
N GLY A 47 -22.40 9.81 -2.12
CA GLY A 47 -23.01 10.95 -2.83
C GLY A 47 -22.13 11.48 -3.97
N ILE A 48 -20.81 11.53 -3.75
CA ILE A 48 -19.80 11.91 -4.75
C ILE A 48 -19.73 10.86 -5.86
N ILE A 49 -19.63 9.57 -5.52
CA ILE A 49 -19.56 8.46 -6.48
C ILE A 49 -20.82 8.36 -7.35
N CYS A 50 -21.99 8.62 -6.76
CA CYS A 50 -23.29 8.55 -7.44
C CYS A 50 -23.65 9.83 -8.23
N ASP A 51 -22.77 10.85 -8.27
CA ASP A 51 -22.99 12.16 -8.91
C ASP A 51 -24.37 12.78 -8.54
N SER A 52 -24.71 12.69 -7.25
CA SER A 52 -25.98 13.20 -6.73
C SER A 52 -25.79 14.59 -6.12
N ASP A 53 -26.62 15.55 -6.51
CA ASP A 53 -26.54 16.98 -6.13
C ASP A 53 -26.66 17.27 -4.61
N ALA A 54 -26.88 16.27 -3.76
CA ALA A 54 -27.26 16.46 -2.36
C ALA A 54 -26.11 16.90 -1.43
N THR A 55 -24.84 16.74 -1.82
CA THR A 55 -23.67 17.03 -0.98
C THR A 55 -22.46 17.51 -1.80
N ARG A 56 -22.63 18.61 -2.55
CA ARG A 56 -21.55 19.22 -3.38
C ARG A 56 -20.56 20.09 -2.58
N GLU A 57 -20.33 19.82 -1.30
CA GLU A 57 -19.35 20.56 -0.47
C GLU A 57 -18.00 19.84 -0.34
N ALA A 58 -17.87 18.62 -0.87
CA ALA A 58 -16.63 17.84 -0.84
C ALA A 58 -16.00 17.75 -2.23
N ASP A 59 -15.42 18.85 -2.70
CA ASP A 59 -14.68 18.91 -3.98
C ASP A 59 -13.28 18.25 -3.91
N ALA A 60 -13.03 17.43 -2.89
CA ALA A 60 -11.79 16.71 -2.70
C ALA A 60 -12.03 15.21 -2.95
N PRO A 61 -11.54 14.65 -4.08
CA PRO A 61 -11.68 13.23 -4.34
C PRO A 61 -10.91 12.42 -3.28
N MET A 62 -11.59 11.45 -2.64
CA MET A 62 -10.92 10.51 -1.76
C MET A 62 -10.02 9.60 -2.60
N VAL A 63 -8.72 9.59 -2.31
CA VAL A 63 -7.78 8.67 -2.95
C VAL A 63 -7.51 7.54 -1.96
N PRO A 64 -7.97 6.30 -2.23
CA PRO A 64 -7.65 5.17 -1.37
C PRO A 64 -6.13 5.00 -1.31
N ALA A 65 -5.62 4.49 -0.19
CA ALA A 65 -4.20 4.29 0.04
C ALA A 65 -3.91 2.87 0.53
N LEU A 66 -2.67 2.41 0.38
CA LEU A 66 -2.28 1.08 0.85
C LEU A 66 -2.32 0.96 2.38
N ASP A 67 -2.95 -0.10 2.87
CA ASP A 67 -3.03 -0.41 4.30
C ASP A 67 -1.74 -1.04 4.86
N ILE A 68 -0.99 -1.74 4.02
CA ILE A 68 0.29 -2.40 4.32
C ILE A 68 1.33 -2.09 3.25
N SER A 69 2.62 -2.10 3.61
CA SER A 69 3.69 -1.83 2.65
C SER A 69 3.94 -3.04 1.76
N VAL A 70 4.24 -2.78 0.49
CA VAL A 70 4.60 -3.80 -0.51
C VAL A 70 6.11 -3.78 -0.70
N PHE A 71 6.72 -4.96 -0.57
CA PHE A 71 8.15 -5.17 -0.75
C PHE A 71 8.40 -6.10 -1.92
N VAL A 72 9.60 -5.98 -2.50
CA VAL A 72 10.11 -6.86 -3.54
C VAL A 72 11.50 -7.36 -3.15
N LYS A 73 11.78 -8.64 -3.36
CA LYS A 73 13.11 -9.21 -3.15
C LYS A 73 13.43 -10.31 -4.17
N VAL A 74 14.71 -10.62 -4.30
CA VAL A 74 15.17 -11.79 -5.06
C VAL A 74 15.48 -12.92 -4.08
N THR A 75 15.25 -14.17 -4.50
CA THR A 75 15.66 -15.36 -3.73
C THR A 75 17.16 -15.28 -3.41
N GLY A 76 17.52 -15.44 -2.14
CA GLY A 76 18.90 -15.35 -1.67
C GLY A 76 19.35 -13.94 -1.21
N SER A 77 18.57 -12.89 -1.46
CA SER A 77 18.84 -11.55 -0.91
C SER A 77 18.49 -11.46 0.58
N GLU A 78 19.32 -10.75 1.34
CA GLU A 78 19.16 -10.56 2.80
C GLU A 78 17.97 -9.65 3.16
N SER A 79 17.67 -8.66 2.31
CA SER A 79 16.58 -7.71 2.48
C SER A 79 15.78 -7.52 1.19
N GLY A 80 14.55 -7.02 1.33
CA GLY A 80 13.73 -6.54 0.22
C GLY A 80 13.79 -5.03 0.08
N GLU A 81 13.49 -4.55 -1.12
CA GLU A 81 13.28 -3.14 -1.43
C GLU A 81 11.81 -2.79 -1.26
N CYS A 82 11.52 -1.61 -0.68
CA CYS A 82 10.14 -1.14 -0.50
C CYS A 82 9.61 -0.58 -1.82
N ALA A 83 8.66 -1.29 -2.44
CA ALA A 83 8.01 -0.86 -3.67
C ALA A 83 6.92 0.18 -3.42
N PHE A 84 6.20 0.08 -2.31
CA PHE A 84 5.28 1.13 -1.84
C PHE A 84 5.14 1.04 -0.33
N SER A 85 5.22 2.16 0.37
CA SER A 85 5.00 2.20 1.82
C SER A 85 3.50 2.26 2.14
N ARG A 86 3.13 1.81 3.34
CA ARG A 86 1.81 2.06 3.93
C ARG A 86 1.43 3.54 3.79
N GLY A 87 0.18 3.80 3.40
CA GLY A 87 -0.34 5.13 3.12
C GLY A 87 -0.01 5.66 1.72
N THR A 88 0.66 4.89 0.86
CA THR A 88 0.84 5.29 -0.55
C THR A 88 -0.53 5.35 -1.25
N PRO A 89 -0.88 6.48 -1.90
CA PRO A 89 -2.13 6.60 -2.64
C PRO A 89 -2.19 5.60 -3.80
N THR A 90 -3.37 5.04 -4.04
CA THR A 90 -3.69 4.33 -5.28
C THR A 90 -3.48 5.24 -6.49
N HIS A 91 -3.26 4.65 -7.67
CA HIS A 91 -2.78 5.35 -8.86
C HIS A 91 -1.31 5.84 -8.78
N SER A 92 -0.48 5.22 -7.95
CA SER A 92 0.96 5.51 -7.82
C SER A 92 1.82 4.63 -8.73
N ARG A 93 2.95 5.16 -9.17
CA ARG A 93 3.98 4.42 -9.92
C ARG A 93 5.33 4.56 -9.25
N GLN A 94 6.08 3.47 -9.21
CA GLN A 94 7.43 3.44 -8.67
C GLN A 94 8.33 2.57 -9.54
N SER A 95 9.54 3.03 -9.79
CA SER A 95 10.58 2.28 -10.50
C SER A 95 11.72 1.98 -9.53
N LEU A 96 12.06 0.70 -9.39
CA LEU A 96 13.12 0.24 -8.51
C LEU A 96 14.19 -0.49 -9.31
N ASN A 97 15.44 -0.33 -8.88
CA ASN A 97 16.56 -1.16 -9.32
C ASN A 97 16.86 -2.14 -8.19
N VAL A 98 16.34 -3.37 -8.30
CA VAL A 98 16.49 -4.38 -7.27
C VAL A 98 17.87 -5.05 -7.40
N PRO A 99 18.72 -5.00 -6.36
CA PRO A 99 20.03 -5.62 -6.41
C PRO A 99 19.92 -7.14 -6.45
N LEU A 100 20.82 -7.76 -7.22
CA LEU A 100 20.98 -9.21 -7.26
C LEU A 100 21.94 -9.66 -6.15
N PRO A 101 21.70 -10.82 -5.51
CA PRO A 101 22.66 -11.41 -4.60
C PRO A 101 23.93 -11.83 -5.34
N SER A 102 25.05 -11.94 -4.61
CA SER A 102 26.35 -12.33 -5.18
C SER A 102 26.37 -13.75 -5.75
N SER A 103 25.48 -14.62 -5.28
CA SER A 103 25.25 -15.97 -5.79
C SER A 103 23.75 -16.13 -6.03
N LEU A 104 23.36 -16.17 -7.30
CA LEU A 104 21.98 -16.44 -7.72
C LEU A 104 21.77 -17.97 -7.78
N PRO A 105 20.81 -18.52 -7.03
CA PRO A 105 20.43 -19.93 -7.16
C PRO A 105 19.85 -20.23 -8.55
N ASP A 106 19.99 -21.47 -9.01
CA ASP A 106 19.41 -21.91 -10.30
C ASP A 106 17.88 -21.73 -10.37
N ASN A 107 17.20 -21.73 -9.22
CA ASN A 107 15.76 -21.48 -9.08
C ASN A 107 15.45 -20.07 -8.56
N ALA A 108 16.28 -19.08 -8.88
CA ALA A 108 16.05 -17.70 -8.46
C ALA A 108 14.68 -17.20 -8.90
N SER A 109 13.97 -16.57 -7.98
CA SER A 109 12.66 -15.96 -8.21
C SER A 109 12.65 -14.53 -7.67
N LEU A 110 11.82 -13.71 -8.29
CA LEU A 110 11.40 -12.42 -7.74
C LEU A 110 10.16 -12.66 -6.87
N ILE A 111 10.22 -12.25 -5.61
CA ILE A 111 9.16 -12.43 -4.62
C ILE A 111 8.62 -11.05 -4.26
N ILE A 112 7.32 -10.87 -4.40
CA ILE A 112 6.59 -9.66 -4.04
C ILE A 112 5.66 -10.01 -2.89
N TYR A 113 5.71 -9.24 -1.82
CA TYR A 113 5.01 -9.59 -0.57
C TYR A 113 4.61 -8.34 0.21
N GLU A 114 3.66 -8.51 1.12
CA GLU A 114 3.21 -7.48 2.05
C GLU A 114 3.88 -7.66 3.42
N ALA A 115 4.35 -6.56 4.02
CA ALA A 115 4.90 -6.57 5.38
C ALA A 115 4.93 -5.17 6.01
N GLU A 116 5.07 -5.11 7.33
CA GLU A 116 5.33 -3.86 8.05
C GLU A 116 6.78 -3.38 7.87
N ASN A 117 7.73 -4.32 7.74
CA ASN A 117 9.15 -4.06 7.58
C ASN A 117 9.76 -5.03 6.54
N SER A 118 10.93 -4.68 5.98
CA SER A 118 11.66 -5.60 5.09
C SER A 118 12.01 -6.91 5.81
N MET A 119 11.65 -8.04 5.21
CA MET A 119 11.88 -9.38 5.75
C MET A 119 12.84 -10.17 4.86
N SER A 120 13.77 -10.91 5.48
CA SER A 120 14.65 -11.85 4.77
C SER A 120 13.88 -13.08 4.26
N GLN A 121 12.92 -13.55 5.06
CA GLN A 121 12.03 -14.68 4.77
C GLN A 121 10.57 -14.26 5.01
N PRO A 122 9.85 -13.81 3.96
CA PRO A 122 8.42 -13.54 4.06
C PRO A 122 7.64 -14.84 4.27
N GLN A 123 6.58 -14.78 5.08
CA GLN A 123 5.66 -15.90 5.27
C GLN A 123 4.82 -16.11 4.01
N GLU A 124 4.49 -17.36 3.69
CA GLU A 124 3.79 -17.72 2.44
C GLU A 124 2.45 -17.01 2.29
N GLU A 125 1.72 -16.79 3.37
CA GLU A 125 0.43 -16.09 3.39
C GLU A 125 0.52 -14.62 2.96
N ASN A 126 1.70 -14.01 3.06
CA ASN A 126 1.91 -12.60 2.71
C ASN A 126 2.54 -12.43 1.32
N ILE A 127 2.84 -13.52 0.60
CA ILE A 127 3.40 -13.47 -0.75
C ILE A 127 2.27 -13.17 -1.74
N LEU A 128 2.38 -12.03 -2.41
CA LEU A 128 1.45 -11.60 -3.45
C LEU A 128 1.73 -12.25 -4.79
N ALA A 129 3.01 -12.41 -5.12
CA ALA A 129 3.44 -13.04 -6.36
C ALA A 129 4.88 -13.56 -6.27
N GLN A 130 5.12 -14.63 -7.02
CA GLN A 130 6.45 -15.16 -7.27
C GLN A 130 6.66 -15.34 -8.77
N VAL A 131 7.78 -14.83 -9.29
CA VAL A 131 8.12 -14.88 -10.71
C VAL A 131 9.48 -15.50 -10.91
N ASP A 132 9.54 -16.58 -11.67
CA ASP A 132 10.80 -17.22 -12.04
C ASP A 132 11.69 -16.28 -12.83
N LEU A 133 12.91 -16.10 -12.35
CA LEU A 133 13.91 -15.25 -12.98
C LEU A 133 14.78 -16.00 -13.99
N THR A 134 14.61 -17.32 -14.13
CA THR A 134 15.40 -18.19 -15.03
C THR A 134 15.30 -17.82 -16.51
N ALA A 135 14.25 -17.08 -16.91
CA ALA A 135 14.09 -16.59 -18.26
C ALA A 135 14.95 -15.35 -18.58
N PHE A 136 15.51 -14.67 -17.57
CA PHE A 136 16.30 -13.45 -17.70
C PHE A 136 17.80 -13.76 -17.63
N ASN A 137 18.64 -12.99 -18.34
CA ASN A 137 20.09 -13.11 -18.18
C ASN A 137 20.56 -12.14 -17.11
N LEU A 138 20.92 -12.66 -15.94
CA LEU A 138 21.15 -11.86 -14.73
C LEU A 138 22.62 -11.95 -14.32
N GLU A 139 23.52 -11.44 -15.16
CA GLU A 139 24.95 -11.69 -14.99
C GLU A 139 25.64 -10.79 -13.95
N THR A 140 25.05 -9.65 -13.54
CA THR A 140 25.49 -8.82 -12.38
C THR A 140 24.76 -7.47 -12.25
N THR A 141 23.86 -7.12 -13.17
CA THR A 141 23.19 -5.82 -13.15
C THR A 141 21.94 -5.84 -12.27
N PRO A 142 21.64 -4.76 -11.53
CA PRO A 142 20.37 -4.63 -10.84
C PRO A 142 19.20 -4.80 -11.82
N ILE A 143 18.17 -5.51 -11.40
CA ILE A 143 16.97 -5.70 -12.21
C ILE A 143 16.11 -4.46 -12.05
N ARG A 144 15.78 -3.80 -13.17
CA ARG A 144 14.81 -2.71 -13.14
C ARG A 144 13.40 -3.27 -13.12
N ILE A 145 12.59 -2.80 -12.17
CA ILE A 145 11.21 -3.21 -12.00
C ILE A 145 10.36 -1.96 -11.87
N ASP A 146 9.35 -1.84 -12.72
CA ASP A 146 8.36 -0.78 -12.65
C ASP A 146 7.06 -1.34 -12.04
N PHE A 147 6.61 -0.69 -10.98
CA PHE A 147 5.39 -0.97 -10.24
C PHE A 147 4.36 0.11 -10.55
N HIS A 148 3.12 -0.31 -10.74
CA HIS A 148 1.99 0.57 -10.96
C HIS A 148 0.82 0.07 -10.12
N LEU A 149 0.59 0.76 -9.00
CA LEU A 149 -0.58 0.56 -8.14
C LEU A 149 -1.75 1.30 -8.79
N LYS A 150 -2.73 0.56 -9.30
CA LYS A 150 -3.89 1.13 -9.98
C LYS A 150 -4.91 1.70 -8.99
N SER A 151 -5.89 2.44 -9.51
CA SER A 151 -6.98 3.04 -8.73
C SER A 151 -7.90 2.01 -8.07
N ASP A 152 -7.99 0.80 -8.65
CA ASP A 152 -8.76 -0.33 -8.11
C ASP A 152 -7.98 -1.14 -7.05
N GLY A 153 -6.75 -0.72 -6.71
CA GLY A 153 -5.86 -1.41 -5.78
C GLY A 153 -5.05 -2.55 -6.42
N SER A 154 -5.27 -2.91 -7.69
CA SER A 154 -4.46 -3.94 -8.36
C SER A 154 -3.03 -3.43 -8.61
N LEU A 155 -2.06 -4.33 -8.47
CA LEU A 155 -0.65 -4.04 -8.67
C LEU A 155 -0.15 -4.61 -9.99
N GLN A 156 0.16 -3.73 -10.94
CA GLN A 156 0.84 -4.11 -12.18
C GLN A 156 2.36 -4.01 -11.99
N VAL A 157 3.06 -5.08 -12.35
CA VAL A 157 4.51 -5.20 -12.20
C VAL A 157 5.12 -5.48 -13.56
N SER A 158 6.15 -4.73 -13.92
CA SER A 158 6.90 -4.89 -15.17
C SER A 158 8.38 -5.04 -14.86
N VAL A 159 8.92 -6.23 -15.17
CA VAL A 159 10.34 -6.56 -14.98
C VAL A 159 11.06 -6.32 -16.29
N PHE A 160 12.13 -5.52 -16.26
CA PHE A 160 12.93 -5.17 -17.43
C PHE A 160 14.33 -5.77 -17.36
N ASP A 161 14.68 -6.51 -18.42
CA ASP A 161 16.03 -6.96 -18.68
C ASP A 161 16.73 -5.93 -19.59
N SER A 162 17.70 -5.22 -19.01
CA SER A 162 18.44 -4.18 -19.70
C SER A 162 19.31 -4.70 -20.85
N GLU A 163 19.71 -5.98 -20.82
CA GLU A 163 20.55 -6.59 -21.86
C GLU A 163 19.72 -7.10 -23.03
N LYS A 164 18.64 -7.83 -22.76
CA LYS A 164 17.80 -8.42 -23.83
C LYS A 164 16.76 -7.47 -24.40
N LYS A 165 16.53 -6.31 -23.77
CA LYS A 165 15.38 -5.42 -24.05
C LYS A 165 14.04 -6.18 -23.96
N VAL A 166 14.00 -7.22 -23.13
CA VAL A 166 12.80 -8.02 -22.88
C VAL A 166 12.15 -7.51 -21.62
N SER A 167 10.84 -7.28 -21.69
CA SER A 167 10.02 -6.91 -20.53
C SER A 167 8.97 -7.99 -20.29
N LYS A 168 8.83 -8.45 -19.04
CA LYS A 168 7.73 -9.31 -18.63
C LYS A 168 6.83 -8.52 -17.68
N SER A 169 5.55 -8.44 -18.00
CA SER A 169 4.57 -7.74 -17.19
C SER A 169 3.48 -8.69 -16.72
N PHE A 170 3.01 -8.50 -15.50
CA PHE A 170 1.91 -9.25 -14.91
C PHE A 170 1.11 -8.34 -13.96
N SER A 171 -0.13 -8.74 -13.65
CA SER A 171 -1.03 -8.01 -12.76
C SER A 171 -1.34 -8.90 -11.57
N ILE A 172 -1.29 -8.31 -10.38
CA ILE A 172 -1.73 -8.91 -9.12
C ILE A 172 -3.04 -8.21 -8.78
N GLU A 173 -4.13 -8.98 -8.71
CA GLU A 173 -5.42 -8.44 -8.32
C GLU A 173 -5.38 -8.01 -6.86
N ALA A 174 -6.09 -6.93 -6.52
CA ALA A 174 -6.26 -6.54 -5.12
C ALA A 174 -6.89 -7.72 -4.38
N GLY A 175 -6.23 -8.21 -3.34
CA GLY A 175 -6.80 -9.22 -2.46
C GLY A 175 -8.09 -8.66 -1.89
N GLY A 176 -9.23 -9.19 -2.36
CA GLY A 176 -10.53 -8.89 -1.77
C GLY A 176 -10.53 -9.42 -0.36
N GLY A 177 -10.17 -8.57 0.61
CA GLY A 177 -10.34 -8.84 2.03
C GLY A 177 -11.81 -9.10 2.30
N SER A 178 -12.15 -10.38 2.44
CA SER A 178 -13.38 -10.86 3.07
C SER A 178 -13.23 -10.82 4.58
#